data_AF-A0A7Y8SUV7-F1
#
_entry.id   AF-A0A7Y8SUV7-F1
#
_cell.length_a   1.000
_cell.length_b   1.000
_cell.length_c   1.000
_cell.angle_alpha   90.00
_cell.angle_beta   90.00
_cell.angle_gamma   90.00
#
_symmetry.space_group_name_H-M   'P 1'
#
loop_
_entity.id
_entity.type
_entity.pdbx_description
1 polymer ?
#
loop_
_entity_poly.entity_id
_entity_poly.type
_entity_poly.pdbx_seq_one_letter_code
_entity_poly.pdbx_strand_id
1 'polypeptide(L)'
;MALLLMLPDHAYKLFNPAYKVAFDPDEFGALVVVTFLVVAIRRGWLLAGTLALFGLLQLSQLLHFAYFGSLIAPHEVGLFFHEQDEIWESLAGVAPYMLVPTAAVAVAYATIVWLWRKTHSQTLNLLCPTLILLALLPIMPMKAYGTSKPQKFYANPKATSLKNTYYAVSFFLGKDLPDRLNGKPAKEYRPYQVIKRESPGPINIVVVMGESLGYSHMSLFGYERSTTPKLESLKGDPGFVYKQAIAGGISTKASLPLFFNVQREPDNVQHMFRYESNLIKMAREQGLATHYISNQTSHLSTYSGTEYADHYLTKENMEALYQREYDAALVTALKRIDLAKSNFIVLHQRNSHSPYHYNYPPSFERYPTANLDRHQFTVNTYDNSVGFTDHVLYEIIRTLKEKSPVPTYVFFTADHGELIGEDGKYGHAMLEPGVAAVPFIFYASRGDAEKVAQVRAMQHPSHYEIGRIIARVLGFEVVNPNEVDGIHYINGANLDGSAGYLAYRKGPDSKVLPLR
;
A
#
# COMPACT_ATOMS: atom_id res chain seq x y z
N MET A 1 8.00 28.35 13.72
CA MET A 1 8.93 27.23 13.95
C MET A 1 8.36 25.87 13.53
N ALA A 2 7.12 25.48 13.88
CA ALA A 2 6.54 24.21 13.41
C ALA A 2 6.53 24.08 11.87
N LEU A 3 6.15 25.15 11.16
CA LEU A 3 6.27 25.21 9.70
C LEU A 3 7.72 25.06 9.19
N LEU A 4 8.71 25.53 9.95
CA LEU A 4 10.13 25.37 9.59
C LEU A 4 10.60 23.93 9.77
N LEU A 5 10.02 23.17 10.69
CA LEU A 5 10.30 21.74 10.83
C LEU A 5 9.69 20.91 9.69
N MET A 6 8.60 21.37 9.07
CA MET A 6 8.02 20.72 7.88
C MET A 6 8.65 21.21 6.56
N LEU A 7 9.32 22.36 6.57
CA LEU A 7 9.86 22.99 5.37
C LEU A 7 10.84 22.11 4.59
N PRO A 8 11.78 21.35 5.20
CA PRO A 8 12.71 20.53 4.45
C PRO A 8 12.02 19.49 3.56
N ASP A 9 10.97 18.84 4.07
CA ASP A 9 10.17 17.88 3.31
C ASP A 9 9.49 18.49 2.09
N HIS A 10 8.81 19.63 2.29
CA HIS A 10 8.11 20.32 1.22
C HIS A 10 9.06 20.96 0.21
N ALA A 11 10.21 21.46 0.65
CA ALA A 11 11.26 21.95 -0.23
C ALA A 11 11.84 20.80 -1.06
N TYR A 12 12.18 19.67 -0.44
CA TYR A 12 12.72 18.50 -1.14
C TYR A 12 11.74 17.95 -2.19
N LYS A 13 10.44 17.91 -1.88
CA LYS A 13 9.37 17.52 -2.84
C LYS A 13 9.37 18.36 -4.12
N LEU A 14 9.75 19.64 -4.07
CA LEU A 14 9.83 20.48 -5.28
C LEU A 14 10.93 20.03 -6.23
N PHE A 15 12.02 19.47 -5.71
CA PHE A 15 13.14 18.96 -6.49
C PHE A 15 13.00 17.47 -6.82
N ASN A 16 12.29 16.71 -5.99
CA ASN A 16 12.01 15.30 -6.22
C ASN A 16 10.49 15.02 -6.15
N PRO A 17 9.77 15.08 -7.29
CA PRO A 17 8.34 14.82 -7.35
C PRO A 17 7.92 13.39 -6.95
N ALA A 18 8.87 12.45 -6.83
CA ALA A 18 8.61 11.12 -6.29
C ALA A 18 8.41 11.16 -4.76
N TYR A 19 8.92 12.18 -4.06
CA TYR A 19 8.70 12.37 -2.63
C TYR A 19 7.30 12.94 -2.37
N LYS A 20 6.36 12.09 -1.93
CA LYS A 20 4.91 12.38 -1.95
C LYS A 20 4.36 13.08 -0.70
N VAL A 21 5.20 13.66 0.16
CA VAL A 21 4.77 14.34 1.39
C VAL A 21 3.63 15.33 1.15
N ALA A 22 2.67 15.37 2.08
CA ALA A 22 1.52 16.27 2.06
C ALA A 22 1.36 16.95 3.42
N PHE A 23 0.67 18.10 3.43
CA PHE A 23 0.34 18.77 4.68
C PHE A 23 -0.75 17.97 5.39
N ASP A 24 -0.51 17.61 6.65
CA ASP A 24 -1.43 16.89 7.53
C ASP A 24 -1.71 17.75 8.78
N PRO A 25 -2.98 18.13 9.05
CA PRO A 25 -3.32 19.00 10.17
C PRO A 25 -3.01 18.41 11.55
N ASP A 26 -3.15 17.09 11.72
CA ASP A 26 -2.92 16.41 13.00
C ASP A 26 -1.43 16.37 13.32
N GLU A 27 -0.62 16.06 12.30
CA GLU A 27 0.84 16.12 12.37
C GLU A 27 1.34 17.53 12.63
N PHE A 28 0.77 18.53 11.95
CA PHE A 28 1.08 19.93 12.22
C PHE A 28 0.72 20.33 13.66
N GLY A 29 -0.44 19.91 14.16
CA GLY A 29 -0.86 20.13 15.55
C GLY A 29 0.13 19.52 16.55
N ALA A 30 0.57 18.29 16.33
CA ALA A 30 1.59 17.65 17.15
C ALA A 30 2.93 18.41 17.10
N LEU A 31 3.36 18.85 15.92
CA LEU A 31 4.57 19.66 15.76
C LEU A 31 4.47 21.03 16.45
N VAL A 32 3.29 21.65 16.51
CA VAL A 32 3.08 22.90 17.27
C VAL A 32 3.34 22.67 18.75
N VAL A 33 2.83 21.59 19.34
CA VAL A 33 3.06 21.23 20.75
C VAL A 33 4.54 20.96 21.02
N VAL A 34 5.18 20.16 20.18
CA VAL A 34 6.62 19.85 20.30
C VAL A 34 7.45 21.13 20.18
N THR A 35 7.15 21.96 19.19
CA THR A 35 7.85 23.23 18.96
C THR A 35 7.68 24.20 20.13
N PHE A 36 6.50 24.26 20.75
CA PHE A 36 6.26 25.07 21.93
C PHE A 36 7.23 24.70 23.08
N LEU A 37 7.44 23.40 23.31
CA LEU A 37 8.41 22.91 24.29
C LEU A 37 9.86 23.25 23.89
N VAL A 38 10.21 23.12 22.61
CA VAL A 38 11.55 23.46 22.09
C VAL A 38 11.87 24.94 22.29
N VAL A 39 10.93 25.84 21.99
CA VAL A 39 11.09 27.30 22.14
C VAL A 39 11.30 27.70 23.61
N ALA A 40 10.69 26.97 24.54
CA ALA A 40 10.83 27.22 25.98
C ALA A 40 12.21 26.82 26.54
N ILE A 41 13.07 26.13 25.77
CA ILE A 41 14.41 25.75 26.21
C ILE A 41 15.32 26.98 26.27
N ARG A 42 15.88 27.26 27.46
CA ARG A 42 16.78 28.42 27.70
C ARG A 42 18.27 28.15 27.55
N ARG A 43 18.69 26.93 27.82
CA ARG A 43 20.11 26.57 27.72
C ARG A 43 20.42 26.26 26.26
N GLY A 44 21.28 27.07 25.64
CA GLY A 44 21.63 26.95 24.22
C GLY A 44 22.13 25.56 23.83
N TRP A 45 22.89 24.87 24.70
CA TRP A 45 23.37 23.51 24.43
C TRP A 45 22.24 22.46 24.45
N LEU A 46 21.21 22.64 25.29
CA LEU A 46 20.03 21.77 25.31
C LEU A 46 19.19 21.97 24.05
N LEU A 47 19.03 23.22 23.62
CA LEU A 47 18.36 23.52 22.36
C LEU A 47 19.13 22.90 21.19
N ALA A 48 20.46 23.09 21.16
CA ALA A 48 21.31 22.54 20.12
C ALA A 48 21.20 21.01 20.06
N GLY A 49 21.22 20.32 21.20
CA GLY A 49 21.02 18.87 21.25
C GLY A 49 19.66 18.42 20.72
N THR A 50 18.57 19.08 21.11
CA THR A 50 17.22 18.76 20.62
C THR A 50 17.10 19.00 19.11
N LEU A 51 17.60 20.14 18.62
CA LEU A 51 17.58 20.45 17.19
C LEU A 51 18.49 19.53 16.39
N ALA A 52 19.64 19.11 16.93
CA ALA A 52 20.50 18.12 16.30
C ALA A 52 19.80 16.76 16.16
N LEU A 53 19.07 16.31 17.18
CA LEU A 53 18.27 15.08 17.11
C LEU A 53 17.21 15.16 16.00
N PHE A 54 16.43 16.25 15.95
CA PHE A 54 15.41 16.42 14.89
C PHE A 54 16.06 16.52 13.50
N GLY A 55 17.14 17.30 13.39
CA GLY A 55 17.89 17.44 12.15
C GLY A 55 18.44 16.10 11.64
N LEU A 56 18.96 15.27 12.54
CA LEU A 56 19.47 13.94 12.20
C LEU A 56 18.36 13.02 11.70
N LEU A 57 17.22 12.93 12.41
CA LEU A 57 16.07 12.14 11.99
C LEU A 57 15.54 12.59 10.62
N GLN A 58 15.45 13.91 10.42
CA GLN A 58 14.95 14.46 9.16
C GLN A 58 15.91 14.21 8.00
N LEU A 59 17.19 14.48 8.23
CA LEU A 59 18.23 14.32 7.23
C LEU A 59 18.39 12.86 6.83
N SER A 60 18.39 11.91 7.79
CA SER A 60 18.54 10.49 7.48
C SER A 60 17.45 10.01 6.51
N GLN A 61 16.19 10.38 6.73
CA GLN A 61 15.10 10.00 5.83
C GLN A 61 15.28 10.57 4.42
N LEU A 62 15.60 11.86 4.33
CA LEU A 62 15.68 12.56 3.05
C LEU A 62 16.89 12.09 2.25
N LEU A 63 18.02 11.79 2.91
CA LEU A 63 19.18 11.17 2.29
C LEU A 63 18.88 9.74 1.83
N HIS A 64 18.21 8.95 2.67
CA HIS A 64 17.77 7.60 2.32
C HIS A 64 16.87 7.62 1.08
N PHE A 65 15.88 8.51 1.04
CA PHE A 65 15.00 8.66 -0.12
C PHE A 65 15.74 9.18 -1.36
N ALA A 66 16.70 10.09 -1.19
CA ALA A 66 17.52 10.58 -2.30
C ALA A 66 18.38 9.48 -2.94
N TYR A 67 18.84 8.52 -2.13
CA TYR A 67 19.67 7.43 -2.61
C TYR A 67 18.84 6.24 -3.12
N PHE A 68 17.95 5.70 -2.29
CA PHE A 68 17.19 4.48 -2.57
C PHE A 68 15.85 4.73 -3.28
N GLY A 69 15.33 5.95 -3.25
CA GLY A 69 13.98 6.26 -3.72
C GLY A 69 12.86 5.75 -2.81
N SER A 70 13.20 5.24 -1.62
CA SER A 70 12.29 4.64 -0.66
C SER A 70 12.40 5.27 0.73
N LEU A 71 11.38 5.05 1.57
CA LEU A 71 11.33 5.55 2.94
C LEU A 71 11.91 4.51 3.91
N ILE A 72 12.69 4.98 4.90
CA ILE A 72 13.27 4.15 5.96
C ILE A 72 12.18 3.29 6.63
N ALA A 73 12.36 1.98 6.54
CA ALA A 73 11.61 0.98 7.26
C ALA A 73 12.27 0.64 8.60
N PRO A 74 11.53 0.13 9.60
CA PRO A 74 12.09 -0.15 10.93
C PRO A 74 13.30 -1.10 10.94
N HIS A 75 13.29 -2.14 10.11
CA HIS A 75 14.38 -3.10 10.05
C HIS A 75 15.68 -2.50 9.46
N GLU A 76 15.57 -1.48 8.58
CA GLU A 76 16.73 -0.79 7.97
C GLU A 76 17.51 -0.01 9.02
N VAL A 77 16.81 0.45 10.08
CA VAL A 77 17.47 1.06 11.25
C VAL A 77 18.47 0.08 11.86
N GLY A 78 18.13 -1.22 11.91
CA GLY A 78 19.04 -2.26 12.37
C GLY A 78 20.18 -2.53 11.40
N LEU A 79 19.91 -2.59 10.10
CA LEU A 79 20.93 -2.82 9.06
C LEU A 79 21.98 -1.70 9.04
N PHE A 80 21.56 -0.44 9.25
CA PHE A 80 22.48 0.69 9.37
C PHE A 80 23.58 0.43 10.40
N PHE A 81 23.30 -0.24 11.52
CA PHE A 81 24.32 -0.52 12.53
C PHE A 81 25.31 -1.63 12.14
N HIS A 82 24.99 -2.44 11.14
CA HIS A 82 25.80 -3.57 10.68
C HIS A 82 26.54 -3.31 9.36
N GLU A 83 25.99 -2.46 8.48
CA GLU A 83 26.48 -2.23 7.11
C GLU A 83 27.05 -0.81 6.91
N GLN A 84 27.58 -0.18 7.97
CA GLN A 84 28.01 1.23 7.93
C GLN A 84 29.06 1.50 6.85
N ASP A 85 30.03 0.61 6.70
CA ASP A 85 31.14 0.79 5.76
C ASP A 85 30.66 0.78 4.30
N GLU A 86 29.79 -0.16 3.94
CA GLU A 86 29.18 -0.25 2.60
C GLU A 86 28.27 0.94 2.30
N ILE A 87 27.53 1.40 3.31
CA ILE A 87 26.68 2.60 3.21
C ILE A 87 27.57 3.82 2.94
N TRP A 88 28.65 4.03 3.71
CA TRP A 88 29.51 5.20 3.52
C TRP A 88 30.20 5.23 2.16
N GLU A 89 30.69 4.08 1.68
CA GLU A 89 31.29 3.96 0.35
C GLU A 89 30.26 4.27 -0.75
N SER A 90 29.04 3.77 -0.60
CA SER A 90 27.93 4.00 -1.52
C SER A 90 27.45 5.46 -1.55
N LEU A 91 27.41 6.13 -0.39
CA LEU A 91 26.98 7.53 -0.27
C LEU A 91 27.98 8.50 -0.90
N ALA A 92 29.28 8.15 -0.96
CA ALA A 92 30.29 9.00 -1.58
C ALA A 92 30.02 9.22 -3.08
N GLY A 93 29.56 8.18 -3.79
CA GLY A 93 29.25 8.24 -5.23
C GLY A 93 28.01 9.07 -5.59
N VAL A 94 27.15 9.37 -4.62
CA VAL A 94 25.87 10.07 -4.84
C VAL A 94 25.76 11.40 -4.08
N ALA A 95 26.87 11.89 -3.54
CA ALA A 95 26.94 13.14 -2.78
C ALA A 95 26.25 14.35 -3.45
N PRO A 96 26.26 14.54 -4.79
CA PRO A 96 25.53 15.62 -5.43
C PRO A 96 24.00 15.59 -5.18
N TYR A 97 23.40 14.40 -5.14
CA TYR A 97 21.96 14.22 -4.89
C TYR A 97 21.57 14.52 -3.43
N MET A 98 22.55 14.58 -2.53
CA MET A 98 22.37 14.88 -1.11
C MET A 98 22.42 16.37 -0.79
N LEU A 99 22.93 17.19 -1.71
CA LEU A 99 23.09 18.63 -1.48
C LEU A 99 21.75 19.31 -1.22
N VAL A 100 20.73 18.99 -2.01
CA VAL A 100 19.38 19.57 -1.87
C VAL A 100 18.75 19.26 -0.51
N PRO A 101 18.59 17.99 -0.08
CA PRO A 101 18.01 17.70 1.22
C PRO A 101 18.86 18.23 2.38
N THR A 102 20.20 18.18 2.25
CA THR A 102 21.11 18.75 3.26
C THR A 102 20.94 20.26 3.41
N ALA A 103 20.91 20.99 2.30
CA ALA A 103 20.70 22.44 2.30
C ALA A 103 19.32 22.81 2.84
N ALA A 104 18.26 22.07 2.48
CA ALA A 104 16.91 22.30 2.97
C ALA A 104 16.82 22.17 4.49
N VAL A 105 17.42 21.12 5.06
CA VAL A 105 17.53 20.94 6.52
C VAL A 105 18.41 22.04 7.13
N ALA A 106 19.60 22.30 6.59
CA ALA A 106 20.51 23.31 7.14
C ALA A 106 19.88 24.71 7.22
N VAL A 107 19.22 25.15 6.14
CA VAL A 107 18.56 26.47 6.08
C VAL A 107 17.39 26.55 7.06
N ALA A 108 16.55 25.51 7.13
CA ALA A 108 15.42 25.48 8.05
C ALA A 108 15.88 25.58 9.52
N TYR A 109 16.89 24.79 9.91
CA TYR A 109 17.37 24.75 11.30
C TYR A 109 18.20 25.99 11.65
N ALA A 110 18.99 26.54 10.72
CA ALA A 110 19.64 27.84 10.91
C ALA A 110 18.61 28.96 11.14
N THR A 111 17.50 28.94 10.40
CA THR A 111 16.39 29.90 10.58
C THR A 111 15.71 29.73 11.94
N ILE A 112 15.50 28.49 12.40
CA ILE A 112 14.99 28.19 13.74
C ILE A 112 15.92 28.77 14.82
N VAL A 113 17.22 28.53 14.73
CA VAL A 113 18.21 29.06 15.69
C VAL A 113 18.23 30.60 15.66
N TRP A 114 18.20 31.21 14.47
CA TRP A 114 18.16 32.66 14.31
C TRP A 114 16.90 33.27 14.94
N LEU A 115 15.73 32.69 14.68
CA LEU A 115 14.46 33.13 15.29
C LEU A 115 14.51 33.01 16.80
N TRP A 116 14.99 31.86 17.32
CA TRP A 116 15.14 31.65 18.76
C TRP A 116 16.04 32.72 19.38
N ARG A 117 17.23 33.00 18.82
CA ARG A 117 18.13 34.04 19.35
C ARG A 117 17.46 35.42 19.45
N LYS A 118 16.53 35.75 18.55
CA LYS A 118 15.80 37.02 18.57
C LYS A 118 14.64 37.05 19.57
N THR A 119 13.94 35.94 19.76
CA THR A 119 12.68 35.93 20.51
C THR A 119 12.80 35.27 21.88
N HIS A 120 13.93 34.65 22.20
CA HIS A 120 14.05 33.80 23.37
C HIS A 120 13.81 34.53 24.72
N SER A 121 14.16 35.82 24.79
CA SER A 121 13.87 36.67 25.96
C SER A 121 12.37 36.89 26.20
N GLN A 122 11.52 36.67 25.19
CA GLN A 122 10.07 36.86 25.23
C GLN A 122 9.29 35.55 25.44
N THR A 123 9.99 34.44 25.68
CA THR A 123 9.37 33.10 25.80
C THR A 123 8.98 32.75 27.23
N LEU A 124 7.88 32.01 27.38
CA LEU A 124 7.42 31.49 28.66
C LEU A 124 8.50 30.61 29.29
N ASN A 125 8.79 30.84 30.57
CA ASN A 125 9.74 30.05 31.33
C ASN A 125 9.03 28.80 31.89
N LEU A 126 9.12 27.69 31.17
CA LEU A 126 8.71 26.38 31.71
C LEU A 126 9.85 25.84 32.58
N LEU A 127 9.52 25.27 33.75
CA LEU A 127 10.53 24.79 34.69
C LEU A 127 11.43 23.69 34.07
N CYS A 128 10.85 22.83 33.20
CA CYS A 128 11.51 21.61 32.72
C CYS A 128 11.10 21.16 31.28
N PRO A 129 11.09 22.03 30.24
CA PRO A 129 10.64 21.65 28.90
C PRO A 129 11.46 20.48 28.31
N THR A 130 12.75 20.44 28.59
CA THR A 130 13.64 19.34 28.17
C THR A 130 13.27 18.01 28.82
N LEU A 131 12.89 17.99 30.12
CA LEU A 131 12.45 16.75 30.77
C LEU A 131 11.13 16.24 30.19
N ILE A 132 10.21 17.15 29.83
CA ILE A 132 8.97 16.78 29.15
C ILE A 132 9.28 16.16 27.79
N LEU A 133 10.14 16.79 26.98
CA LEU A 133 10.56 16.23 25.69
C LEU A 133 11.23 14.85 25.85
N LEU A 134 12.12 14.69 26.84
CA LEU A 134 12.75 13.40 27.15
C LEU A 134 11.72 12.34 27.59
N ALA A 135 10.70 12.72 28.36
CA ALA A 135 9.62 11.83 28.77
C ALA A 135 8.70 11.42 27.60
N LEU A 136 8.63 12.23 26.53
CA LEU A 136 7.86 11.90 25.32
C LEU A 136 8.57 10.87 24.42
N LEU A 137 9.91 10.88 24.37
CA LEU A 137 10.71 9.99 23.50
C LEU A 137 10.44 8.49 23.71
N PRO A 138 10.37 7.93 24.94
CA PRO A 138 10.15 6.50 25.12
C PRO A 138 8.70 6.06 24.86
N ILE A 139 7.74 6.97 24.69
CA ILE A 139 6.32 6.61 24.51
C ILE A 139 6.12 5.72 23.29
N MET A 140 6.72 6.05 22.15
CA MET A 140 6.54 5.27 20.93
C MET A 140 7.30 3.93 20.96
N PRO A 141 8.56 3.85 21.43
CA PRO A 141 9.21 2.56 21.68
C PRO A 141 8.44 1.65 22.64
N MET A 142 7.91 2.19 23.75
CA MET A 142 7.08 1.41 24.68
C MET A 142 5.79 0.90 24.01
N LYS A 143 5.17 1.72 23.16
CA LYS A 143 4.02 1.29 22.35
C LYS A 143 4.40 0.21 21.34
N ALA A 144 5.62 0.25 20.79
CA ALA A 144 6.09 -0.76 19.83
C ALA A 144 6.35 -2.11 20.50
N TYR A 145 6.92 -2.15 21.70
CA TYR A 145 7.25 -3.39 22.42
C TYR A 145 6.07 -4.36 22.55
N GLY A 146 4.88 -3.83 22.88
CA GLY A 146 3.66 -4.61 23.06
C GLY A 146 2.68 -4.55 21.89
N THR A 147 3.04 -3.98 20.74
CA THR A 147 2.07 -3.78 19.66
C THR A 147 1.67 -5.09 19.01
N SER A 148 0.37 -5.32 18.86
CA SER A 148 -0.18 -6.35 17.97
C SER A 148 -0.36 -5.87 16.53
N LYS A 149 -0.11 -4.57 16.27
CA LYS A 149 -0.27 -3.90 14.97
C LYS A 149 1.01 -3.17 14.57
N PRO A 150 2.09 -3.88 14.18
CA PRO A 150 3.39 -3.30 13.81
C PRO A 150 3.32 -2.32 12.63
N GLN A 151 2.39 -2.52 11.70
CA GLN A 151 2.18 -1.71 10.50
C GLN A 151 1.82 -0.24 10.77
N LYS A 152 1.52 0.16 12.02
CA LYS A 152 1.37 1.58 12.39
C LYS A 152 2.70 2.34 12.43
N PHE A 153 3.81 1.62 12.58
CA PHE A 153 5.15 2.19 12.65
C PHE A 153 5.86 2.23 11.30
N TYR A 154 5.22 1.67 10.27
CA TYR A 154 5.74 1.67 8.91
C TYR A 154 5.50 3.03 8.26
N ALA A 155 6.37 3.36 7.30
CA ALA A 155 6.43 4.68 6.71
C ALA A 155 5.13 5.02 5.95
N ASN A 156 4.65 6.25 6.08
CA ASN A 156 3.55 6.76 5.28
C ASN A 156 4.10 7.72 4.21
N PRO A 157 3.86 7.47 2.90
CA PRO A 157 4.34 8.33 1.81
C PRO A 157 3.92 9.80 1.88
N LYS A 158 2.81 10.10 2.58
CA LYS A 158 2.32 11.47 2.75
C LYS A 158 2.75 12.14 4.06
N ALA A 159 3.36 11.41 5.00
CA ALA A 159 3.85 11.95 6.27
C ALA A 159 5.22 12.63 6.14
N THR A 160 5.62 13.46 7.11
CA THR A 160 6.95 14.08 7.11
C THR A 160 8.05 13.08 7.45
N SER A 161 9.27 13.41 7.05
CA SER A 161 10.48 12.64 7.37
C SER A 161 10.73 12.50 8.87
N LEU A 162 10.41 13.54 9.67
CA LEU A 162 10.51 13.46 11.13
C LEU A 162 9.61 12.35 11.69
N LYS A 163 8.34 12.31 11.28
CA LYS A 163 7.38 11.30 11.75
C LYS A 163 7.78 9.90 11.28
N ASN A 164 8.10 9.73 10.00
CA ASN A 164 8.49 8.43 9.44
C ASN A 164 9.73 7.87 10.14
N THR A 165 10.81 8.67 10.28
CA THR A 165 12.04 8.20 10.96
C THR A 165 11.82 7.95 12.44
N TYR A 166 11.09 8.84 13.12
CA TYR A 166 10.79 8.65 14.54
C TYR A 166 10.03 7.35 14.78
N TYR A 167 9.07 7.01 13.92
CA TYR A 167 8.30 5.77 14.03
C TYR A 167 9.16 4.54 13.71
N ALA A 168 10.00 4.61 12.67
CA ALA A 168 10.93 3.53 12.31
C ALA A 168 11.93 3.24 13.44
N VAL A 169 12.60 4.26 13.97
CA VAL A 169 13.53 4.15 15.10
C VAL A 169 12.81 3.65 16.36
N SER A 170 11.59 4.15 16.61
CA SER A 170 10.80 3.71 17.76
C SER A 170 10.46 2.23 17.70
N PHE A 171 10.11 1.72 16.51
CA PHE A 171 9.81 0.31 16.34
C PHE A 171 11.06 -0.55 16.47
N PHE A 172 12.18 -0.12 15.88
CA PHE A 172 13.45 -0.82 16.06
C PHE A 172 13.82 -0.95 17.54
N LEU A 173 13.81 0.16 18.29
CA LEU A 173 14.17 0.18 19.71
C LEU A 173 13.17 -0.60 20.59
N GLY A 174 11.89 -0.51 20.26
CA GLY A 174 10.84 -1.12 21.07
C GLY A 174 10.59 -2.60 20.75
N LYS A 175 10.83 -3.06 19.52
CA LYS A 175 10.44 -4.39 19.05
C LYS A 175 11.61 -5.19 18.49
N ASP A 176 12.25 -4.69 17.42
CA ASP A 176 13.26 -5.47 16.69
C ASP A 176 14.51 -5.73 17.53
N LEU A 177 15.03 -4.70 18.21
CA LEU A 177 16.22 -4.80 19.04
C LEU A 177 15.98 -5.75 20.23
N PRO A 178 14.89 -5.63 21.02
CA PRO A 178 14.56 -6.62 22.04
C PRO A 178 14.39 -8.05 21.51
N ASP A 179 13.73 -8.26 20.36
CA ASP A 179 13.57 -9.60 19.77
C ASP A 179 14.93 -10.21 19.36
N ARG A 180 15.84 -9.40 18.80
CA ARG A 180 17.23 -9.82 18.48
C ARG A 180 18.04 -10.16 19.73
N LEU A 181 17.97 -9.31 20.76
CA LEU A 181 18.66 -9.55 22.05
C LEU A 181 18.15 -10.81 22.76
N ASN A 182 16.88 -11.16 22.54
CA ASN A 182 16.27 -12.40 23.06
C ASN A 182 16.52 -13.63 22.15
N GLY A 183 17.39 -13.53 21.15
CA GLY A 183 17.82 -14.68 20.34
C GLY A 183 16.81 -15.14 19.31
N LYS A 184 15.88 -14.29 18.84
CA LYS A 184 15.04 -14.58 17.67
C LYS A 184 15.78 -14.14 16.39
N PRO A 185 16.42 -15.04 15.63
CA PRO A 185 17.12 -14.65 14.40
C PRO A 185 16.12 -14.17 13.34
N ALA A 186 16.55 -13.20 12.53
CA ALA A 186 15.81 -12.84 11.33
C ALA A 186 15.87 -14.01 10.33
N LYS A 187 14.72 -14.32 9.70
CA LYS A 187 14.68 -15.36 8.68
C LYS A 187 15.28 -14.81 7.38
N GLU A 188 16.26 -15.52 6.84
CA GLU A 188 16.92 -15.13 5.60
C GLU A 188 16.27 -15.81 4.39
N TYR A 189 16.08 -15.03 3.33
CA TYR A 189 15.53 -15.46 2.06
C TYR A 189 16.52 -15.20 0.94
N ARG A 190 16.60 -16.11 -0.03
CA ARG A 190 17.35 -15.84 -1.26
C ARG A 190 16.62 -14.73 -2.05
N PRO A 191 17.34 -13.77 -2.64
CA PRO A 191 16.71 -12.65 -3.35
C PRO A 191 15.90 -13.13 -4.55
N TYR A 192 14.78 -12.47 -4.83
CA TYR A 192 13.99 -12.77 -6.01
C TYR A 192 14.75 -12.30 -7.26
N GLN A 193 14.56 -13.00 -8.38
CA GLN A 193 15.16 -12.63 -9.64
C GLN A 193 14.08 -12.13 -10.60
N VAL A 194 14.30 -10.96 -11.19
CA VAL A 194 13.43 -10.37 -12.20
C VAL A 194 14.17 -10.34 -13.53
N ILE A 195 13.77 -11.22 -14.44
CA ILE A 195 14.41 -11.38 -15.74
C ILE A 195 13.61 -10.57 -16.75
N LYS A 196 14.25 -9.55 -17.34
CA LYS A 196 13.65 -8.75 -18.41
C LYS A 196 13.57 -9.57 -19.70
N ARG A 197 12.39 -9.58 -20.32
CA ARG A 197 12.08 -10.20 -21.62
C ARG A 197 11.73 -9.10 -22.63
N GLU A 198 11.11 -9.48 -23.75
CA GLU A 198 10.71 -8.53 -24.78
C GLU A 198 9.70 -7.50 -24.27
N SER A 199 9.84 -6.27 -24.76
CA SER A 199 8.90 -5.20 -24.44
C SER A 199 7.50 -5.53 -24.97
N PRO A 200 6.42 -5.23 -24.23
CA PRO A 200 5.06 -5.56 -24.65
C PRO A 200 4.52 -4.68 -25.79
N GLY A 201 5.29 -3.71 -26.29
CA GLY A 201 4.84 -2.73 -27.29
C GLY A 201 3.76 -1.79 -26.73
N PRO A 202 2.94 -1.15 -27.61
CA PRO A 202 1.80 -0.35 -27.18
C PRO A 202 0.77 -1.17 -26.42
N ILE A 203 0.52 -0.85 -25.14
CA ILE A 203 -0.34 -1.68 -24.28
C ILE A 203 -0.97 -0.87 -23.13
N ASN A 204 -2.21 -1.18 -22.79
CA ASN A 204 -2.80 -0.79 -21.50
C ASN A 204 -2.94 -2.01 -20.60
N ILE A 205 -2.40 -1.93 -19.39
CA ILE A 205 -2.58 -2.93 -18.34
C ILE A 205 -3.30 -2.24 -17.18
N VAL A 206 -4.50 -2.71 -16.86
CA VAL A 206 -5.34 -2.14 -15.83
C VAL A 206 -5.52 -3.16 -14.72
N VAL A 207 -5.03 -2.84 -13.53
CA VAL A 207 -5.25 -3.62 -12.31
C VAL A 207 -6.35 -2.95 -11.51
N VAL A 208 -7.53 -3.57 -11.46
CA VAL A 208 -8.62 -3.12 -10.60
C VAL A 208 -8.55 -3.92 -9.31
N MET A 209 -8.11 -3.27 -8.23
CA MET A 209 -8.04 -3.87 -6.91
C MET A 209 -9.34 -3.59 -6.17
N GLY A 210 -10.16 -4.64 -6.01
CA GLY A 210 -11.38 -4.63 -5.21
C GLY A 210 -11.09 -4.58 -3.72
N GLU A 211 -12.09 -4.20 -2.94
CA GLU A 211 -12.03 -4.13 -1.48
C GLU A 211 -13.06 -5.11 -0.90
N SER A 212 -12.66 -5.99 0.03
CA SER A 212 -13.59 -6.79 0.84
C SER A 212 -14.63 -7.59 0.04
N LEU A 213 -14.30 -8.05 -1.17
CA LEU A 213 -15.24 -8.73 -2.06
C LEU A 213 -14.97 -10.24 -2.10
N GLY A 214 -15.89 -11.02 -1.54
CA GLY A 214 -15.90 -12.48 -1.63
C GLY A 214 -16.66 -12.96 -2.87
N TYR A 215 -16.12 -13.97 -3.57
CA TYR A 215 -16.82 -14.54 -4.73
C TYR A 215 -18.11 -15.29 -4.36
N SER A 216 -18.28 -15.68 -3.09
CA SER A 216 -19.47 -16.39 -2.60
C SER A 216 -20.75 -15.57 -2.70
N HIS A 217 -20.66 -14.24 -2.77
CA HIS A 217 -21.79 -13.31 -2.89
C HIS A 217 -21.96 -12.74 -4.31
N MET A 218 -21.32 -13.35 -5.32
CA MET A 218 -21.40 -12.90 -6.71
C MET A 218 -22.19 -13.91 -7.56
N SER A 219 -23.29 -13.47 -8.19
CA SER A 219 -24.08 -14.33 -9.10
C SER A 219 -23.24 -14.95 -10.23
N LEU A 220 -22.19 -14.24 -10.65
CA LEU A 220 -21.19 -14.70 -11.62
C LEU A 220 -20.57 -16.05 -11.23
N PHE A 221 -20.43 -16.31 -9.93
CA PHE A 221 -19.87 -17.53 -9.35
C PHE A 221 -20.93 -18.48 -8.79
N GLY A 222 -22.22 -18.26 -9.09
CA GLY A 222 -23.32 -19.13 -8.69
C GLY A 222 -24.05 -18.72 -7.40
N TYR A 223 -23.82 -17.51 -6.89
CA TYR A 223 -24.62 -16.98 -5.79
C TYR A 223 -26.09 -16.84 -6.19
N GLU A 224 -27.01 -17.17 -5.29
CA GLU A 224 -28.45 -17.27 -5.56
C GLU A 224 -29.11 -15.92 -5.90
N ARG A 225 -28.57 -14.82 -5.39
CA ARG A 225 -29.04 -13.46 -5.65
C ARG A 225 -28.35 -12.88 -6.88
N SER A 226 -29.09 -12.18 -7.74
CA SER A 226 -28.55 -11.49 -8.91
C SER A 226 -27.74 -10.24 -8.53
N THR A 227 -26.56 -10.43 -7.98
CA THR A 227 -25.66 -9.37 -7.52
C THR A 227 -24.70 -8.89 -8.61
N THR A 228 -24.42 -9.68 -9.65
CA THR A 228 -23.46 -9.30 -10.70
C THR A 228 -23.97 -9.45 -12.15
N PRO A 229 -25.20 -8.98 -12.47
CA PRO A 229 -25.80 -9.22 -13.78
C PRO A 229 -25.02 -8.58 -14.95
N LYS A 230 -24.33 -7.46 -14.75
CA LYS A 230 -23.57 -6.82 -15.83
C LYS A 230 -22.33 -7.63 -16.20
N LEU A 231 -21.59 -8.14 -15.21
CA LEU A 231 -20.45 -9.02 -15.46
C LEU A 231 -20.91 -10.34 -16.09
N GLU A 232 -22.08 -10.87 -15.72
CA GLU A 232 -22.62 -12.07 -16.35
C GLU A 232 -22.94 -11.88 -17.84
N SER A 233 -23.31 -10.67 -18.26
CA SER A 233 -23.52 -10.35 -19.68
C SER A 233 -22.25 -10.51 -20.53
N LEU A 234 -21.07 -10.51 -19.91
CA LEU A 234 -19.78 -10.67 -20.57
C LEU A 234 -19.36 -12.14 -20.76
N LYS A 235 -20.10 -13.12 -20.22
CA LYS A 235 -19.75 -14.56 -20.30
C LYS A 235 -19.53 -15.07 -21.73
N GLY A 236 -20.16 -14.45 -22.73
CA GLY A 236 -20.01 -14.81 -24.15
C GLY A 236 -18.82 -14.16 -24.86
N ASP A 237 -18.13 -13.19 -24.24
CA ASP A 237 -16.96 -12.53 -24.83
C ASP A 237 -15.71 -13.42 -24.67
N PRO A 238 -15.00 -13.80 -25.75
CA PRO A 238 -13.84 -14.68 -25.66
C PRO A 238 -12.68 -14.08 -24.84
N GLY A 239 -12.63 -12.75 -24.71
CA GLY A 239 -11.65 -12.05 -23.89
C GLY A 239 -11.99 -12.04 -22.40
N PHE A 240 -13.19 -12.47 -21.99
CA PHE A 240 -13.64 -12.49 -20.61
C PHE A 240 -13.37 -13.85 -19.95
N VAL A 241 -12.68 -13.82 -18.81
CA VAL A 241 -12.37 -14.99 -17.98
C VAL A 241 -12.67 -14.65 -16.52
N TYR A 242 -13.29 -15.56 -15.78
CA TYR A 242 -13.53 -15.41 -14.35
C TYR A 242 -13.20 -16.72 -13.62
N LYS A 243 -12.59 -16.61 -12.44
CA LYS A 243 -12.10 -17.72 -11.62
C LYS A 243 -12.28 -17.38 -10.14
N GLN A 244 -12.55 -18.39 -9.32
CA GLN A 244 -12.36 -18.28 -7.87
C GLN A 244 -10.87 -18.15 -7.61
N ALA A 245 -10.44 -17.27 -6.74
CA ALA A 245 -9.03 -16.97 -6.47
C ALA A 245 -8.77 -16.86 -4.96
N ILE A 246 -7.49 -16.76 -4.62
CA ILE A 246 -7.04 -16.72 -3.23
C ILE A 246 -6.18 -15.48 -3.01
N ALA A 247 -6.60 -14.65 -2.05
CA ALA A 247 -5.88 -13.45 -1.67
C ALA A 247 -4.52 -13.77 -1.03
N GLY A 248 -3.57 -12.83 -1.17
CA GLY A 248 -2.26 -12.92 -0.52
C GLY A 248 -2.32 -12.69 0.99
N GLY A 249 -3.39 -12.05 1.49
CA GLY A 249 -3.63 -11.81 2.90
C GLY A 249 -5.11 -11.62 3.23
N ILE A 250 -5.39 -11.38 4.51
CA ILE A 250 -6.76 -11.24 5.06
C ILE A 250 -7.19 -9.80 5.40
N SER A 251 -6.38 -8.82 4.97
CA SER A 251 -6.62 -7.40 5.19
C SER A 251 -5.91 -6.58 4.12
N THR A 252 -6.46 -5.42 3.76
CA THR A 252 -5.88 -4.53 2.74
C THR A 252 -4.40 -4.26 2.97
N LYS A 253 -4.03 -3.95 4.22
CA LYS A 253 -2.64 -3.64 4.58
C LYS A 253 -1.69 -4.80 4.34
N ALA A 254 -2.13 -6.04 4.44
CA ALA A 254 -1.31 -7.21 4.16
C ALA A 254 -1.33 -7.57 2.67
N SER A 255 -2.50 -7.51 2.03
CA SER A 255 -2.71 -8.01 0.68
C SER A 255 -2.07 -7.13 -0.39
N LEU A 256 -2.19 -5.79 -0.30
CA LEU A 256 -1.69 -4.91 -1.37
C LEU A 256 -0.19 -5.06 -1.58
N PRO A 257 0.67 -5.00 -0.54
CA PRO A 257 2.11 -5.10 -0.77
C PRO A 257 2.53 -6.49 -1.25
N LEU A 258 1.87 -7.57 -0.78
CA LEU A 258 2.14 -8.91 -1.29
C LEU A 258 1.77 -9.05 -2.78
N PHE A 259 0.62 -8.50 -3.19
CA PHE A 259 0.19 -8.53 -4.58
C PHE A 259 1.11 -7.71 -5.49
N PHE A 260 1.36 -6.44 -5.15
CA PHE A 260 2.12 -5.53 -6.02
C PHE A 260 3.61 -5.87 -6.07
N ASN A 261 4.18 -6.45 -5.02
CA ASN A 261 5.58 -6.93 -5.05
C ASN A 261 5.72 -8.35 -5.63
N VAL A 262 4.62 -9.00 -6.03
CA VAL A 262 4.63 -10.40 -6.50
C VAL A 262 5.36 -11.27 -5.47
N GLN A 263 4.98 -11.12 -4.20
CA GLN A 263 5.62 -11.81 -3.08
C GLN A 263 4.80 -13.02 -2.65
N ARG A 264 5.49 -14.14 -2.42
CA ARG A 264 4.87 -15.38 -1.97
C ARG A 264 4.93 -15.55 -0.45
N GLU A 265 6.09 -15.34 0.17
CA GLU A 265 6.31 -15.60 1.59
C GLU A 265 5.88 -14.41 2.47
N PRO A 266 4.94 -14.57 3.42
CA PRO A 266 4.44 -13.47 4.26
C PRO A 266 5.50 -12.74 5.10
N ASP A 267 6.51 -13.47 5.56
CA ASP A 267 7.57 -12.99 6.46
C ASP A 267 8.85 -12.56 5.70
N ASN A 268 8.86 -12.59 4.37
CA ASN A 268 9.97 -12.06 3.56
C ASN A 268 9.85 -10.54 3.39
N VAL A 269 9.93 -9.81 4.50
CA VAL A 269 9.69 -8.36 4.51
C VAL A 269 10.78 -7.60 3.74
N GLN A 270 12.01 -8.13 3.66
CA GLN A 270 13.11 -7.55 2.88
C GLN A 270 12.75 -7.38 1.41
N HIS A 271 12.19 -8.43 0.80
CA HIS A 271 11.77 -8.41 -0.59
C HIS A 271 10.71 -7.33 -0.86
N MET A 272 9.74 -7.20 0.05
CA MET A 272 8.69 -6.17 0.00
C MET A 272 9.27 -4.75 -0.03
N PHE A 273 10.23 -4.48 0.84
CA PHE A 273 10.79 -3.14 1.04
C PHE A 273 11.74 -2.71 -0.09
N ARG A 274 12.39 -3.67 -0.74
CA ARG A 274 13.28 -3.44 -1.88
C ARG A 274 12.55 -3.30 -3.21
N TYR A 275 11.25 -3.60 -3.27
CA TYR A 275 10.42 -3.54 -4.47
C TYR A 275 10.99 -4.34 -5.65
N GLU A 276 11.72 -5.44 -5.38
CA GLU A 276 12.52 -6.17 -6.40
C GLU A 276 11.64 -6.61 -7.58
N SER A 277 10.49 -7.22 -7.31
CA SER A 277 9.48 -7.62 -8.30
C SER A 277 8.21 -6.78 -8.26
N ASN A 278 8.33 -5.48 -7.97
CA ASN A 278 7.18 -4.61 -7.94
C ASN A 278 6.59 -4.35 -9.35
N LEU A 279 5.28 -4.58 -9.51
CA LEU A 279 4.57 -4.43 -10.79
C LEU A 279 4.60 -3.00 -11.34
N ILE A 280 4.47 -1.98 -10.47
CA ILE A 280 4.47 -0.57 -10.87
C ILE A 280 5.87 -0.16 -11.32
N LYS A 281 6.91 -0.59 -10.56
CA LYS A 281 8.31 -0.40 -10.92
C LYS A 281 8.63 -1.02 -12.28
N MET A 282 8.28 -2.29 -12.48
CA MET A 282 8.47 -2.99 -13.75
C MET A 282 7.75 -2.28 -14.92
N ALA A 283 6.52 -1.80 -14.70
CA ALA A 283 5.81 -1.04 -15.72
C ALA A 283 6.53 0.25 -16.13
N ARG A 284 7.03 1.00 -15.14
CA ARG A 284 7.82 2.21 -15.38
C ARG A 284 9.13 1.91 -16.11
N GLU A 285 9.80 0.81 -15.77
CA GLU A 285 11.03 0.34 -16.45
C GLU A 285 10.79 -0.07 -17.92
N GLN A 286 9.55 -0.37 -18.29
CA GLN A 286 9.13 -0.62 -19.69
C GLN A 286 8.61 0.64 -20.39
N GLY A 287 8.69 1.80 -19.73
CA GLY A 287 8.30 3.09 -20.29
C GLY A 287 6.78 3.32 -20.34
N LEU A 288 5.98 2.54 -19.60
CA LEU A 288 4.54 2.81 -19.47
C LEU A 288 4.33 4.01 -18.55
N ALA A 289 3.33 4.84 -18.87
CA ALA A 289 2.83 5.83 -17.92
C ALA A 289 2.09 5.11 -16.78
N THR A 290 2.52 5.36 -15.55
CA THR A 290 2.03 4.64 -14.37
C THR A 290 1.05 5.48 -13.55
N HIS A 291 -0.15 4.94 -13.33
CA HIS A 291 -1.22 5.60 -12.59
C HIS A 291 -1.63 4.71 -11.41
N TYR A 292 -1.67 5.27 -10.21
CA TYR A 292 -2.24 4.64 -9.03
C TYR A 292 -3.36 5.54 -8.49
N ILE A 293 -4.60 5.14 -8.76
CA ILE A 293 -5.81 5.92 -8.47
C ILE A 293 -6.66 5.12 -7.48
N SER A 294 -6.83 5.67 -6.28
CA SER A 294 -7.39 4.96 -5.13
C SER A 294 -8.48 5.78 -4.44
N ASN A 295 -9.62 5.15 -4.18
CA ASN A 295 -10.65 5.70 -3.29
C ASN A 295 -10.41 5.35 -1.81
N GLN A 296 -9.30 4.67 -1.54
CA GLN A 296 -8.78 4.43 -0.20
C GLN A 296 -7.76 5.50 0.19
N THR A 297 -7.53 5.63 1.49
CA THR A 297 -6.52 6.56 2.03
C THR A 297 -5.10 6.04 1.79
N SER A 298 -4.17 6.98 1.63
CA SER A 298 -2.77 6.73 1.24
C SER A 298 -1.97 5.83 2.18
N HIS A 299 -2.35 5.74 3.45
CA HIS A 299 -1.64 4.90 4.42
C HIS A 299 -1.86 3.39 4.17
N LEU A 300 -2.86 3.01 3.36
CA LEU A 300 -3.12 1.60 3.00
C LEU A 300 -2.22 1.08 1.88
N SER A 301 -1.65 1.95 1.04
CA SER A 301 -0.77 1.58 -0.08
C SER A 301 0.72 1.58 0.28
N THR A 302 1.03 1.60 1.58
CA THR A 302 2.39 1.50 2.11
C THR A 302 3.06 0.22 1.62
N TYR A 303 4.25 0.33 1.03
CA TYR A 303 4.98 -0.77 0.39
C TYR A 303 4.31 -1.42 -0.83
N SER A 304 3.34 -0.75 -1.46
CA SER A 304 2.77 -1.20 -2.74
C SER A 304 3.55 -0.72 -3.97
N GLY A 305 4.62 0.08 -3.80
CA GLY A 305 5.43 0.63 -4.90
C GLY A 305 4.89 1.93 -5.49
N THR A 306 4.11 2.70 -4.71
CA THR A 306 3.50 3.95 -5.17
C THR A 306 4.51 5.07 -5.48
N GLU A 307 5.74 4.97 -4.99
CA GLU A 307 6.88 5.82 -5.39
C GLU A 307 7.24 5.68 -6.87
N TYR A 308 6.90 4.55 -7.48
CA TYR A 308 7.09 4.32 -8.91
C TYR A 308 5.91 4.80 -9.76
N ALA A 309 4.82 5.28 -9.16
CA ALA A 309 3.69 5.84 -9.89
C ALA A 309 3.92 7.30 -10.30
N ASP A 310 3.81 7.59 -11.60
CA ASP A 310 3.87 8.94 -12.16
C ASP A 310 2.70 9.78 -11.65
N HIS A 311 1.52 9.17 -11.63
CA HIS A 311 0.28 9.78 -11.12
C HIS A 311 -0.23 8.99 -9.91
N TYR A 312 -0.14 9.59 -8.73
CA TYR A 312 -0.63 8.99 -7.48
C TYR A 312 -1.77 9.83 -6.89
N LEU A 313 -2.99 9.31 -7.01
CA LEU A 313 -4.22 9.93 -6.50
C LEU A 313 -4.87 8.99 -5.49
N THR A 314 -5.15 9.50 -4.30
CA THR A 314 -5.86 8.74 -3.26
C THR A 314 -7.13 9.48 -2.84
N LYS A 315 -7.88 8.92 -1.88
CA LYS A 315 -9.08 9.54 -1.32
C LYS A 315 -8.83 10.99 -0.91
N GLU A 316 -7.71 11.26 -0.25
CA GLU A 316 -7.30 12.60 0.20
C GLU A 316 -7.15 13.60 -0.96
N ASN A 317 -6.89 13.14 -2.19
CA ASN A 317 -6.82 13.97 -3.39
C ASN A 317 -8.17 14.13 -4.10
N MET A 318 -9.08 13.17 -3.93
CA MET A 318 -10.32 13.04 -4.70
C MET A 318 -11.59 13.10 -3.82
N GLU A 319 -11.49 13.55 -2.57
CA GLU A 319 -12.57 13.47 -1.57
C GLU A 319 -13.91 13.99 -2.09
N ALA A 320 -13.94 15.18 -2.70
CA ALA A 320 -15.17 15.76 -3.22
C ALA A 320 -15.78 14.93 -4.37
N LEU A 321 -14.94 14.31 -5.20
CA LEU A 321 -15.40 13.42 -6.28
C LEU A 321 -15.93 12.11 -5.69
N TYR A 322 -15.20 11.52 -4.73
CA TYR A 322 -15.61 10.31 -4.03
C TYR A 322 -16.93 10.49 -3.26
N GLN A 323 -17.11 11.60 -2.55
CA GLN A 323 -18.37 11.88 -1.81
C GLN A 323 -19.59 11.96 -2.74
N ARG A 324 -19.39 12.38 -4.00
CA ARG A 324 -20.47 12.50 -4.99
C ARG A 324 -20.72 11.21 -5.76
N GLU A 325 -19.65 10.49 -6.13
CA GLU A 325 -19.71 9.39 -7.11
C GLU A 325 -19.33 8.04 -6.52
N TYR A 326 -18.90 7.96 -5.27
CA TYR A 326 -18.38 6.74 -4.65
C TYR A 326 -17.27 6.13 -5.52
N ASP A 327 -17.30 4.80 -5.76
CA ASP A 327 -16.37 4.12 -6.66
C ASP A 327 -16.56 4.41 -8.15
N ALA A 328 -17.66 5.05 -8.57
CA ALA A 328 -17.75 5.58 -9.94
C ALA A 328 -16.75 6.72 -10.20
N ALA A 329 -16.19 7.35 -9.14
CA ALA A 329 -15.10 8.30 -9.25
C ALA A 329 -13.87 7.71 -9.97
N LEU A 330 -13.60 6.41 -9.81
CA LEU A 330 -12.51 5.72 -10.50
C LEU A 330 -12.74 5.65 -12.02
N VAL A 331 -13.99 5.44 -12.45
CA VAL A 331 -14.38 5.50 -13.88
C VAL A 331 -14.18 6.92 -14.41
N THR A 332 -14.59 7.93 -13.63
CA THR A 332 -14.41 9.35 -14.00
C THR A 332 -12.94 9.71 -14.13
N ALA A 333 -12.07 9.22 -13.24
CA ALA A 333 -10.63 9.42 -13.31
C ALA A 333 -10.01 8.69 -14.52
N LEU A 334 -10.38 7.42 -14.75
CA LEU A 334 -9.93 6.62 -15.89
C LEU A 334 -10.24 7.32 -17.23
N LYS A 335 -11.41 7.93 -17.37
CA LYS A 335 -11.83 8.64 -18.60
C LYS A 335 -10.93 9.84 -18.97
N ARG A 336 -10.09 10.32 -18.05
CA ARG A 336 -9.14 11.42 -18.25
C ARG A 336 -7.76 10.95 -18.70
N ILE A 337 -7.48 9.65 -18.62
CA ILE A 337 -6.21 9.08 -19.06
C ILE A 337 -6.23 8.93 -20.58
N ASP A 338 -5.12 9.30 -21.23
CA ASP A 338 -4.91 9.06 -22.65
C ASP A 338 -4.61 7.58 -22.91
N LEU A 339 -5.64 6.82 -23.24
CA LEU A 339 -5.59 5.38 -23.48
C LEU A 339 -4.99 5.01 -24.84
N ALA A 340 -4.59 5.98 -25.67
CA ALA A 340 -3.80 5.73 -26.88
C ALA A 340 -2.30 5.53 -26.57
N LYS A 341 -1.84 5.97 -25.40
CA LYS A 341 -0.49 5.69 -24.89
C LYS A 341 -0.43 4.33 -24.20
N SER A 342 0.79 3.86 -23.93
CA SER A 342 0.99 2.70 -23.06
C SER A 342 0.85 3.09 -21.59
N ASN A 343 -0.07 2.47 -20.87
CA ASN A 343 -0.32 2.77 -19.47
C ASN A 343 -0.33 1.51 -18.60
N PHE A 344 0.15 1.66 -17.36
CA PHE A 344 -0.15 0.74 -16.27
C PHE A 344 -1.02 1.48 -15.26
N ILE A 345 -2.26 1.04 -15.09
CA ILE A 345 -3.29 1.77 -14.34
C ILE A 345 -3.77 0.89 -13.20
N VAL A 346 -3.54 1.33 -11.97
CA VAL A 346 -4.16 0.75 -10.77
C VAL A 346 -5.39 1.56 -10.41
N LEU A 347 -6.54 0.90 -10.31
CA LEU A 347 -7.80 1.45 -9.81
C LEU A 347 -8.18 0.71 -8.53
N HIS A 348 -8.11 1.38 -7.38
CA HIS A 348 -8.29 0.76 -6.06
C HIS A 348 -9.60 1.20 -5.42
N GLN A 349 -10.50 0.23 -5.26
CA GLN A 349 -11.88 0.39 -4.80
C GLN A 349 -11.98 0.53 -3.27
N ARG A 350 -13.15 0.98 -2.82
CA ARG A 350 -13.54 1.15 -1.41
C ARG A 350 -14.88 0.46 -1.09
N ASN A 351 -15.68 0.17 -2.11
CA ASN A 351 -17.11 -0.09 -2.03
C ASN A 351 -17.54 -1.13 -0.99
N SER A 352 -17.07 -2.38 -1.07
CA SER A 352 -17.55 -3.44 -0.15
C SER A 352 -16.91 -3.42 1.24
N HIS A 353 -16.35 -2.29 1.70
CA HIS A 353 -15.86 -2.15 3.07
C HIS A 353 -16.97 -1.75 4.05
N SER A 354 -16.97 -2.34 5.25
CA SER A 354 -17.94 -2.04 6.29
C SER A 354 -17.79 -0.61 6.89
N PRO A 355 -18.87 0.13 7.20
CA PRO A 355 -20.28 -0.19 6.95
C PRO A 355 -20.64 -0.03 5.46
N TYR A 356 -21.17 -1.08 4.84
CA TYR A 356 -21.31 -1.17 3.38
C TYR A 356 -22.25 -0.11 2.78
N HIS A 357 -23.34 0.21 3.48
CA HIS A 357 -24.36 1.18 3.07
C HIS A 357 -23.86 2.63 2.93
N TYR A 358 -22.63 2.93 3.37
CA TYR A 358 -22.01 4.23 3.15
C TYR A 358 -21.21 4.32 1.85
N ASN A 359 -21.09 3.25 1.07
CA ASN A 359 -20.18 3.21 -0.06
C ASN A 359 -20.85 2.95 -1.42
N TYR A 360 -22.18 2.82 -1.45
CA TYR A 360 -22.97 2.78 -2.68
C TYR A 360 -24.07 3.85 -2.67
N PRO A 361 -24.45 4.40 -3.84
CA PRO A 361 -25.52 5.37 -3.92
C PRO A 361 -26.90 4.71 -3.68
N PRO A 362 -27.91 5.44 -3.16
CA PRO A 362 -29.24 4.86 -2.87
C PRO A 362 -29.93 4.16 -4.05
N SER A 363 -29.61 4.55 -5.29
CA SER A 363 -30.13 3.88 -6.50
C SER A 363 -29.63 2.44 -6.69
N PHE A 364 -28.63 2.01 -5.91
CA PHE A 364 -28.11 0.65 -5.89
C PHE A 364 -28.62 -0.17 -4.69
N GLU A 365 -29.55 0.37 -3.89
CA GLU A 365 -30.27 -0.39 -2.87
C GLU A 365 -31.33 -1.29 -3.52
N ARG A 366 -30.89 -2.40 -4.13
CA ARG A 366 -31.76 -3.42 -4.74
C ARG A 366 -32.42 -4.30 -3.68
N TYR A 367 -31.68 -4.63 -2.63
CA TYR A 367 -32.15 -5.38 -1.48
C TYR A 367 -32.48 -4.40 -0.35
N PRO A 368 -33.69 -4.44 0.22
CA PRO A 368 -34.14 -3.45 1.20
C PRO A 368 -33.29 -3.50 2.47
N THR A 369 -33.07 -2.36 3.13
CA THR A 369 -32.24 -2.29 4.35
C THR A 369 -33.00 -1.85 5.60
N ALA A 370 -34.23 -1.34 5.46
CA ALA A 370 -35.02 -0.83 6.57
C ALA A 370 -35.68 -1.93 7.41
N ASN A 371 -35.71 -1.74 8.73
CA ASN A 371 -36.43 -2.60 9.70
C ASN A 371 -36.03 -4.09 9.67
N LEU A 372 -34.77 -4.39 9.38
CA LEU A 372 -34.23 -5.74 9.35
C LEU A 372 -33.49 -6.10 10.63
N ASP A 373 -33.38 -7.40 10.92
CA ASP A 373 -32.41 -7.89 11.90
C ASP A 373 -30.97 -7.65 11.41
N ARG A 374 -30.00 -7.80 12.31
CA ARG A 374 -28.58 -7.56 12.01
C ARG A 374 -28.07 -8.40 10.84
N HIS A 375 -28.41 -9.68 10.77
CA HIS A 375 -27.89 -10.57 9.75
C HIS A 375 -28.44 -10.18 8.37
N GLN A 376 -29.76 -10.04 8.24
CA GLN A 376 -30.39 -9.64 7.00
C GLN A 376 -29.95 -8.25 6.55
N PHE A 377 -29.81 -7.30 7.48
CA PHE A 377 -29.24 -5.98 7.19
C PHE A 377 -27.83 -6.09 6.62
N THR A 378 -26.97 -6.88 7.25
CA THR A 378 -25.58 -7.08 6.81
C THR A 378 -25.51 -7.76 5.44
N VAL A 379 -26.27 -8.83 5.20
CA VAL A 379 -26.34 -9.50 3.89
C VAL A 379 -26.84 -8.53 2.81
N ASN A 380 -27.95 -7.83 3.05
CA ASN A 380 -28.54 -6.95 2.04
C ASN A 380 -27.65 -5.75 1.71
N THR A 381 -27.05 -5.11 2.73
CA THR A 381 -26.13 -3.98 2.49
C THR A 381 -24.84 -4.43 1.80
N TYR A 382 -24.33 -5.63 2.10
CA TYR A 382 -23.19 -6.21 1.38
C TYR A 382 -23.55 -6.53 -0.08
N ASP A 383 -24.65 -7.23 -0.34
CA ASP A 383 -25.06 -7.57 -1.71
C ASP A 383 -25.34 -6.34 -2.58
N ASN A 384 -25.88 -5.27 -1.99
CA ASN A 384 -26.03 -3.98 -2.68
C ASN A 384 -24.67 -3.37 -3.04
N SER A 385 -23.67 -3.45 -2.15
CA SER A 385 -22.31 -3.01 -2.49
C SER A 385 -21.72 -3.90 -3.60
N VAL A 386 -21.92 -5.22 -3.57
CA VAL A 386 -21.52 -6.11 -4.69
C VAL A 386 -22.16 -5.67 -6.00
N GLY A 387 -23.45 -5.33 -6.01
CA GLY A 387 -24.16 -4.78 -7.17
C GLY A 387 -23.58 -3.47 -7.70
N PHE A 388 -23.07 -2.61 -6.82
CA PHE A 388 -22.37 -1.40 -7.26
C PHE A 388 -20.96 -1.70 -7.79
N THR A 389 -20.25 -2.69 -7.25
CA THR A 389 -18.96 -3.15 -7.78
C THR A 389 -19.12 -3.77 -9.17
N ASP A 390 -20.18 -4.57 -9.40
CA ASP A 390 -20.57 -5.08 -10.72
C ASP A 390 -20.70 -3.95 -11.75
N HIS A 391 -21.41 -2.88 -11.38
CA HIS A 391 -21.56 -1.73 -12.24
C HIS A 391 -20.25 -1.01 -12.52
N VAL A 392 -19.48 -0.68 -11.49
CA VAL A 392 -18.22 0.07 -11.64
C VAL A 392 -17.22 -0.71 -12.50
N LEU A 393 -17.04 -2.02 -12.24
CA LEU A 393 -16.12 -2.85 -13.03
C LEU A 393 -16.57 -2.98 -14.48
N TYR A 394 -17.87 -3.15 -14.73
CA TYR A 394 -18.42 -3.15 -16.09
C TYR A 394 -18.16 -1.83 -16.81
N GLU A 395 -18.35 -0.67 -16.15
CA GLU A 395 -18.09 0.64 -16.76
C GLU A 395 -16.60 0.88 -17.03
N ILE A 396 -15.69 0.33 -16.21
CA ILE A 396 -14.24 0.33 -16.48
C ILE A 396 -13.96 -0.44 -17.77
N ILE A 397 -14.44 -1.70 -17.85
CA ILE A 397 -14.25 -2.56 -19.02
C ILE A 397 -14.81 -1.91 -20.29
N ARG A 398 -16.04 -1.38 -20.19
CA ARG A 398 -16.72 -0.69 -21.30
C ARG A 398 -15.92 0.52 -21.77
N THR A 399 -15.47 1.37 -20.84
CA THR A 399 -14.66 2.56 -21.17
C THR A 399 -13.37 2.19 -21.88
N LEU A 400 -12.67 1.15 -21.42
CA LEU A 400 -11.42 0.68 -22.03
C LEU A 400 -11.64 0.11 -23.43
N LYS A 401 -12.70 -0.69 -23.61
CA LYS A 401 -13.08 -1.27 -24.91
C LYS A 401 -13.40 -0.18 -25.94
N GLU A 402 -14.12 0.85 -25.53
CA GLU A 402 -14.53 1.98 -26.38
C GLU A 402 -13.38 2.93 -26.73
N LYS A 403 -12.53 3.25 -25.74
CA LYS A 403 -11.56 4.35 -25.88
C LYS A 403 -10.13 3.93 -26.21
N SER A 404 -9.71 2.71 -25.86
CA SER A 404 -8.33 2.29 -26.13
C SER A 404 -8.18 1.74 -27.55
N PRO A 405 -7.24 2.26 -28.36
CA PRO A 405 -6.93 1.71 -29.68
C PRO A 405 -5.87 0.59 -29.64
N VAL A 406 -5.25 0.31 -28.48
CA VAL A 406 -4.14 -0.65 -28.32
C VAL A 406 -4.60 -1.91 -27.55
N PRO A 407 -3.82 -3.00 -27.57
CA PRO A 407 -4.04 -4.15 -26.70
C PRO A 407 -4.25 -3.72 -25.25
N THR A 408 -5.37 -4.14 -24.65
CA THR A 408 -5.76 -3.75 -23.30
C THR A 408 -6.11 -4.98 -22.48
N TYR A 409 -5.52 -5.09 -21.29
CA TYR A 409 -5.75 -6.18 -20.34
C TYR A 409 -6.24 -5.61 -19.03
N VAL A 410 -7.36 -6.10 -18.53
CA VAL A 410 -7.92 -5.78 -17.21
C VAL A 410 -7.76 -6.99 -16.32
N PHE A 411 -7.10 -6.80 -15.20
CA PHE A 411 -6.97 -7.77 -14.11
C PHE A 411 -7.75 -7.24 -12.92
N PHE A 412 -8.81 -7.92 -12.52
CA PHE A 412 -9.59 -7.59 -11.34
C PHE A 412 -9.48 -8.70 -10.31
N THR A 413 -9.14 -8.32 -9.08
CA THR A 413 -9.29 -9.18 -7.90
C THR A 413 -9.50 -8.31 -6.68
N ALA A 414 -10.13 -8.86 -5.63
CA ALA A 414 -10.23 -8.17 -4.36
C ALA A 414 -8.98 -8.38 -3.52
N ASP A 415 -8.64 -7.41 -2.67
CA ASP A 415 -7.55 -7.49 -1.72
C ASP A 415 -7.74 -8.64 -0.71
N HIS A 416 -8.98 -8.83 -0.23
CA HIS A 416 -9.46 -9.97 0.54
C HIS A 416 -10.99 -10.10 0.38
N GLY A 417 -11.55 -11.21 0.88
CA GLY A 417 -12.98 -11.46 1.01
C GLY A 417 -13.53 -10.94 2.34
N GLU A 418 -14.79 -11.25 2.62
CA GLU A 418 -15.51 -10.81 3.81
C GLU A 418 -16.46 -11.92 4.26
N LEU A 419 -16.50 -12.24 5.55
CA LEU A 419 -17.49 -13.15 6.12
C LEU A 419 -18.79 -12.39 6.41
N ILE A 420 -19.92 -12.99 6.04
CA ILE A 420 -21.26 -12.40 6.12
C ILE A 420 -22.19 -13.29 6.98
N GLY A 421 -21.62 -14.02 7.93
CA GLY A 421 -22.35 -14.81 8.93
C GLY A 421 -22.00 -16.30 8.94
N GLU A 422 -21.07 -16.75 8.09
CA GLU A 422 -20.55 -18.12 8.09
C GLU A 422 -20.01 -18.48 9.48
N ASP A 423 -20.49 -19.58 10.04
CA ASP A 423 -20.18 -20.02 11.41
C ASP A 423 -20.38 -18.94 12.49
N GLY A 424 -21.31 -18.02 12.26
CA GLY A 424 -21.61 -16.89 13.15
C GLY A 424 -20.58 -15.75 13.11
N LYS A 425 -19.64 -15.77 12.16
CA LYS A 425 -18.57 -14.77 12.03
C LYS A 425 -18.92 -13.73 10.97
N TYR A 426 -18.48 -12.50 11.21
CA TYR A 426 -18.68 -11.38 10.31
C TYR A 426 -17.39 -10.58 10.16
N GLY A 427 -17.19 -10.05 8.96
CA GLY A 427 -16.08 -9.18 8.65
C GLY A 427 -14.85 -9.92 8.13
N HIS A 428 -13.68 -9.32 8.31
CA HIS A 428 -12.39 -9.84 7.86
C HIS A 428 -11.33 -9.75 8.98
N ALA A 429 -10.05 -9.88 8.62
CA ALA A 429 -8.90 -9.92 9.55
C ALA A 429 -8.88 -11.13 10.52
N MET A 430 -9.70 -12.15 10.24
CA MET A 430 -9.56 -13.49 10.80
C MET A 430 -8.78 -14.35 9.80
N LEU A 431 -7.80 -15.10 10.29
CA LEU A 431 -6.95 -15.94 9.46
C LEU A 431 -7.72 -17.21 9.02
N GLU A 432 -8.67 -17.02 8.11
CA GLU A 432 -9.61 -18.03 7.66
C GLU A 432 -9.68 -18.08 6.13
N PRO A 433 -9.80 -19.29 5.53
CA PRO A 433 -9.88 -19.43 4.08
C PRO A 433 -11.00 -18.61 3.44
N GLY A 434 -12.15 -18.48 4.11
CA GLY A 434 -13.27 -17.66 3.61
C GLY A 434 -12.94 -16.18 3.48
N VAL A 435 -12.05 -15.64 4.33
CA VAL A 435 -11.57 -14.26 4.23
C VAL A 435 -10.56 -14.10 3.08
N ALA A 436 -9.92 -15.17 2.61
CA ALA A 436 -9.03 -15.12 1.46
C ALA A 436 -9.73 -15.46 0.13
N ALA A 437 -11.01 -15.86 0.17
CA ALA A 437 -11.78 -16.28 -0.99
C ALA A 437 -12.23 -15.07 -1.83
N VAL A 438 -11.48 -14.74 -2.88
CA VAL A 438 -11.69 -13.51 -3.69
C VAL A 438 -11.99 -13.84 -5.15
N PRO A 439 -12.76 -13.02 -5.88
CA PRO A 439 -12.91 -13.21 -7.32
C PRO A 439 -11.59 -12.88 -8.03
N PHE A 440 -11.36 -13.55 -9.15
CA PHE A 440 -10.44 -13.09 -10.17
C PHE A 440 -11.20 -12.98 -11.50
N ILE A 441 -11.18 -11.79 -12.09
CA ILE A 441 -11.77 -11.52 -13.39
C ILE A 441 -10.68 -10.93 -14.28
N PHE A 442 -10.62 -11.43 -15.51
CA PHE A 442 -9.71 -10.97 -16.52
C PHE A 442 -10.48 -10.61 -17.78
N TYR A 443 -10.15 -9.46 -18.37
CA TYR A 443 -10.70 -9.03 -19.65
C TYR A 443 -9.58 -8.61 -20.60
N ALA A 444 -9.59 -9.15 -21.81
CA ALA A 444 -8.70 -8.73 -22.89
C ALA A 444 -9.48 -8.07 -24.03
N SER A 445 -9.08 -6.86 -24.42
CA SER A 445 -9.57 -6.17 -25.62
C SER A 445 -8.42 -5.98 -26.59
N ARG A 446 -8.58 -6.45 -27.84
CA ARG A 446 -7.49 -6.48 -28.85
C ARG A 446 -6.22 -7.17 -28.31
N GLY A 447 -6.40 -8.09 -27.37
CA GLY A 447 -5.32 -8.79 -26.68
C GLY A 447 -4.91 -10.07 -27.41
N ASP A 448 -3.76 -10.58 -27.00
CA ASP A 448 -3.17 -11.82 -27.50
C ASP A 448 -3.95 -13.04 -26.99
N ALA A 449 -4.38 -13.89 -27.92
CA ALA A 449 -5.13 -15.11 -27.62
C ALA A 449 -4.35 -16.09 -26.72
N GLU A 450 -3.02 -16.13 -26.82
CA GLU A 450 -2.19 -16.98 -25.97
C GLU A 450 -2.23 -16.52 -24.52
N LYS A 451 -2.18 -15.21 -24.27
CA LYS A 451 -2.31 -14.64 -22.92
C LYS A 451 -3.68 -14.94 -22.33
N VAL A 452 -4.75 -14.84 -23.13
CA VAL A 452 -6.10 -15.24 -22.71
C VAL A 452 -6.15 -16.73 -22.37
N ALA A 453 -5.56 -17.59 -23.20
CA ALA A 453 -5.52 -19.03 -22.97
C ALA A 453 -4.76 -19.40 -21.68
N GLN A 454 -3.62 -18.74 -21.42
CA GLN A 454 -2.85 -18.92 -20.18
C GLN A 454 -3.68 -18.60 -18.94
N VAL A 455 -4.40 -17.46 -18.94
CA VAL A 455 -5.29 -17.09 -17.83
C VAL A 455 -6.45 -18.07 -17.69
N ARG A 456 -7.03 -18.53 -18.81
CA ARG A 456 -8.13 -19.50 -18.82
C ARG A 456 -7.71 -20.87 -18.25
N ALA A 457 -6.46 -21.27 -18.45
CA ALA A 457 -5.90 -22.51 -17.93
C ALA A 457 -5.66 -22.48 -16.40
N MET A 458 -5.59 -21.31 -15.77
CA MET A 458 -5.38 -21.20 -14.32
C MET A 458 -6.52 -21.86 -13.55
N GLN A 459 -6.15 -22.50 -12.43
CA GLN A 459 -7.05 -23.10 -11.45
C GLN A 459 -6.76 -22.47 -10.09
N HIS A 460 -7.79 -21.86 -9.49
CA HIS A 460 -7.72 -21.17 -8.19
C HIS A 460 -6.47 -20.29 -8.03
N PRO A 461 -6.27 -19.31 -8.93
CA PRO A 461 -5.04 -18.53 -8.93
C PRO A 461 -4.88 -17.76 -7.62
N SER A 462 -3.69 -17.80 -7.04
CA SER A 462 -3.34 -16.96 -5.90
C SER A 462 -2.97 -15.55 -6.39
N HIS A 463 -3.05 -14.55 -5.52
CA HIS A 463 -2.53 -13.20 -5.79
C HIS A 463 -1.08 -13.21 -6.30
N TYR A 464 -0.21 -14.04 -5.72
CA TYR A 464 1.15 -14.24 -6.22
C TYR A 464 1.20 -14.67 -7.70
N GLU A 465 0.38 -15.63 -8.12
CA GLU A 465 0.35 -16.09 -9.51
C GLU A 465 -0.28 -15.08 -10.46
N ILE A 466 -1.32 -14.37 -10.02
CA ILE A 466 -1.91 -13.25 -10.78
C ILE A 466 -0.83 -12.18 -11.02
N GLY A 467 -0.07 -11.83 -9.99
CA GLY A 467 1.08 -10.93 -10.10
C GLY A 467 2.13 -11.40 -11.10
N ARG A 468 2.49 -12.70 -11.09
CA ARG A 468 3.42 -13.28 -12.08
C ARG A 468 2.88 -13.19 -13.51
N ILE A 469 1.58 -13.38 -13.73
CA ILE A 469 0.98 -13.21 -15.04
C ILE A 469 1.07 -11.74 -15.49
N ILE A 470 0.75 -10.78 -14.61
CA ILE A 470 0.88 -9.35 -14.93
C ILE A 470 2.33 -9.01 -15.28
N ALA A 471 3.31 -9.52 -14.52
CA ALA A 471 4.73 -9.34 -14.82
C ALA A 471 5.10 -9.90 -16.20
N ARG A 472 4.58 -11.07 -16.59
CA ARG A 472 4.78 -11.63 -17.94
C ARG A 472 4.16 -10.77 -19.03
N VAL A 473 2.97 -10.22 -18.80
CA VAL A 473 2.34 -9.27 -19.74
C VAL A 473 3.16 -7.99 -19.87
N LEU A 474 3.85 -7.58 -18.81
CA LEU A 474 4.82 -6.48 -18.82
C LEU A 474 6.17 -6.83 -19.48
N GLY A 475 6.40 -8.08 -19.89
CA GLY A 475 7.69 -8.50 -20.45
C GLY A 475 8.74 -8.81 -19.39
N PHE A 476 8.33 -9.33 -18.23
CA PHE A 476 9.24 -9.80 -17.18
C PHE A 476 8.89 -11.21 -16.72
N GLU A 477 9.89 -11.92 -16.23
CA GLU A 477 9.73 -13.17 -15.53
C GLU A 477 10.21 -13.02 -14.08
N VAL A 478 9.32 -13.27 -13.12
CA VAL A 478 9.65 -13.30 -11.69
C VAL A 478 9.95 -14.73 -11.29
N VAL A 479 11.17 -14.95 -10.81
CA VAL A 479 11.69 -16.22 -10.31
C VAL A 479 11.95 -16.08 -8.82
N ASN A 480 11.21 -16.83 -8.00
CA ASN A 480 11.43 -16.90 -6.56
C ASN A 480 12.26 -18.15 -6.24
N PRO A 481 13.55 -18.03 -5.89
CA PRO A 481 14.37 -19.20 -5.53
C PRO A 481 13.91 -19.88 -4.23
N ASN A 482 13.06 -19.27 -3.43
CA ASN A 482 12.50 -19.86 -2.21
C ASN A 482 11.16 -20.57 -2.46
N GLU A 483 10.67 -20.56 -3.71
CA GLU A 483 9.41 -21.19 -4.09
C GLU A 483 9.47 -22.70 -3.85
N VAL A 484 8.42 -23.24 -3.22
CA VAL A 484 8.21 -24.68 -3.09
C VAL A 484 6.95 -25.02 -3.88
N ASP A 485 7.11 -25.89 -4.86
CA ASP A 485 6.08 -26.20 -5.85
C ASP A 485 4.72 -26.51 -5.20
N GLY A 486 3.71 -25.80 -5.68
CA GLY A 486 2.32 -25.95 -5.28
C GLY A 486 1.99 -25.47 -3.87
N ILE A 487 2.95 -24.97 -3.09
CA ILE A 487 2.71 -24.37 -1.77
C ILE A 487 2.53 -22.86 -1.93
N HIS A 488 1.52 -22.30 -1.28
CA HIS A 488 1.21 -20.87 -1.28
C HIS A 488 0.79 -20.45 0.13
N TYR A 489 0.68 -19.14 0.35
CA TYR A 489 0.38 -18.58 1.66
C TYR A 489 -0.77 -17.59 1.63
N ILE A 490 -1.45 -17.47 2.77
CA ILE A 490 -2.39 -16.40 3.11
C ILE A 490 -1.81 -15.73 4.35
N ASN A 491 -1.40 -14.47 4.22
CA ASN A 491 -0.88 -13.70 5.33
C ASN A 491 -1.99 -13.24 6.29
N GLY A 492 -1.68 -13.21 7.58
CA GLY A 492 -2.51 -12.58 8.61
C GLY A 492 -2.58 -11.06 8.47
N ALA A 493 -3.10 -10.40 9.51
CA ALA A 493 -3.34 -8.96 9.49
C ALA A 493 -2.07 -8.09 9.51
N ASN A 494 -0.92 -8.69 9.84
CA ASN A 494 0.35 -7.97 9.94
C ASN A 494 1.21 -8.23 8.71
N LEU A 495 1.79 -7.15 8.20
CA LEU A 495 2.58 -7.12 6.98
C LEU A 495 3.81 -8.04 6.98
N ASP A 496 4.36 -8.30 8.16
CA ASP A 496 5.56 -9.09 8.40
C ASP A 496 5.27 -10.57 8.73
N GLY A 497 4.01 -11.01 8.60
CA GLY A 497 3.60 -12.36 8.97
C GLY A 497 3.52 -12.62 10.48
N SER A 498 3.79 -11.63 11.34
CA SER A 498 3.80 -11.80 12.80
C SER A 498 2.43 -12.11 13.41
N ALA A 499 1.34 -11.84 12.68
CA ALA A 499 -0.02 -12.23 13.04
C ALA A 499 -0.35 -13.69 12.67
N GLY A 500 0.64 -14.45 12.20
CA GLY A 500 0.47 -15.79 11.63
C GLY A 500 0.11 -15.74 10.15
N TYR A 501 0.21 -16.90 9.50
CA TYR A 501 -0.17 -17.12 8.11
C TYR A 501 -0.71 -18.54 7.94
N LEU A 502 -1.53 -18.77 6.92
CA LEU A 502 -1.89 -20.13 6.48
C LEU A 502 -1.00 -20.50 5.32
N ALA A 503 -0.49 -21.72 5.32
CA ALA A 503 0.10 -22.33 4.15
C ALA A 503 -0.93 -23.29 3.54
N TYR A 504 -1.01 -23.33 2.21
CA TYR A 504 -1.88 -24.26 1.50
C TYR A 504 -1.19 -24.86 0.30
N ARG A 505 -1.63 -26.06 -0.09
CA ARG A 505 -1.21 -26.73 -1.31
C ARG A 505 -2.36 -26.77 -2.31
N LYS A 506 -2.07 -26.45 -3.57
CA LYS A 506 -3.02 -26.66 -4.68
C LYS A 506 -2.86 -28.08 -5.23
N GLY A 507 -3.87 -28.93 -5.01
CA GLY A 507 -3.90 -30.30 -5.51
C GLY A 507 -4.33 -30.41 -6.99
N PRO A 508 -4.22 -31.60 -7.61
CA PRO A 508 -4.59 -31.85 -9.01
C PRO A 508 -6.05 -31.53 -9.35
N ASP A 509 -6.96 -31.62 -8.37
CA ASP A 509 -8.40 -31.38 -8.54
C ASP A 509 -8.86 -30.01 -8.02
N SER A 510 -7.98 -29.00 -8.06
CA SER A 510 -8.28 -27.65 -7.57
C SER A 510 -8.62 -27.56 -6.08
N LYS A 511 -8.37 -28.63 -5.30
CA LYS A 511 -8.52 -28.61 -3.84
C LYS A 511 -7.40 -27.79 -3.22
N VAL A 512 -7.80 -26.77 -2.46
CA VAL A 512 -6.93 -25.98 -1.60
C VAL A 512 -6.83 -26.70 -0.27
N LEU A 513 -5.71 -27.38 -0.04
CA LEU A 513 -5.50 -28.16 1.19
C LEU A 513 -4.64 -27.35 2.15
N PRO A 514 -5.15 -26.98 3.35
CA PRO A 514 -4.33 -26.32 4.35
C PRO A 514 -3.19 -27.26 4.77
N LEU A 515 -1.98 -26.72 4.84
CA LEU A 515 -0.83 -27.39 5.44
C LEU A 515 -0.89 -27.08 6.93
N ARG A 516 -1.00 -28.13 7.76
CA ARG A 516 -0.95 -28.01 9.21
C ARG A 516 0.47 -27.83 9.71
#